data_AF-A0AAV0BUD6-F1
#
_entry.id   AF-A0AAV0BUD6-F1
#
_cell.length_a   1.000
_cell.length_b   1.000
_cell.length_c   1.000
_cell.angle_alpha   90.00
_cell.angle_beta   90.00
_cell.angle_gamma   90.00
#
_symmetry.space_group_name_H-M   'P 1'
#
loop_
_entity.id
_entity.type
_entity.pdbx_description
1 polymer ?
#
loop_
_entity_poly.entity_id
_entity_poly.type
_entity_poly.pdbx_seq_one_letter_code
_entity_poly.pdbx_strand_id
1 'polypeptide(L)'
;MKDSKDSEKFSTYQPLAGDDPYNQMVQQQLLVQPDAFNFYSDDEASTAATALRINRHRKPTIYKSIRDVTFGFLIATIFWTIPKLIEVINHQAYDGNPPVDNESSDPLFPSGSEIGFQGPTSYGSEPFVAVTAPKSPEFQSYFPIVSPSNSEKYKSFDPIRSWGYLSPFHSLPSNTFGLSSSSPQVPKTCKLKQVHMLHRHGARYPTSSKEPADFAKRIKSTKSFNAKGNLQFLNNWNYSLGVEILTPFGRSQLFNLGVGFREKYGHLLDRIKDAKKLVFRTTSQHRMLHSALNFAAGFFGVPYEDQYHQSIIIEAPKHNNTLAPYFTCPNNKEAKNTLVSKIMSNWSKIYLAEALERLQPNVEGYQLTSQDLVSMQQLCAYETVSLGWSDFCDLFTKKEFQGFSYYSDLTFWYAYSFGSPSAAAIGKGWVQELVSRLSKTPISDYDSSTNSTLNSNPKTFPLDQPIYVDATHDTVISSIVVTLNLTSLAAEGPLPTRFIPKKQSFYSSQISPFAANLQTQVVECDGEEKIRFLLNDSPVPLTGLRGCKDDEQGFCSLSTTIESLNQRFKEIDYSYDCNHNYDYVPPIGGGGIVNGRPPV
;
A
#
# COMPACT_ATOMS: atom_id res chain seq x y z
N MET A 1 42.46 44.83 -23.35
CA MET A 1 41.69 45.96 -22.77
C MET A 1 40.87 45.36 -21.64
N LYS A 2 41.35 45.50 -20.39
CA LYS A 2 40.73 46.31 -19.30
C LYS A 2 39.23 46.04 -19.10
N ASP A 3 38.67 45.87 -17.90
CA ASP A 3 39.06 45.52 -16.53
C ASP A 3 37.75 45.68 -15.72
N SER A 4 37.50 44.80 -14.74
CA SER A 4 36.62 44.94 -13.53
C SER A 4 35.70 43.71 -13.38
N LYS A 5 36.03 42.68 -12.59
CA LYS A 5 35.98 42.64 -11.12
C LYS A 5 34.79 43.41 -10.54
N ASP A 6 33.75 42.66 -10.19
CA ASP A 6 33.15 42.80 -8.86
C ASP A 6 32.62 41.45 -8.37
N SER A 7 33.11 41.11 -7.19
CA SER A 7 32.79 39.96 -6.38
C SER A 7 31.72 40.36 -5.36
N GLU A 8 30.57 39.71 -5.36
CA GLU A 8 29.67 39.76 -4.20
C GLU A 8 29.52 38.38 -3.57
N LYS A 9 29.61 38.44 -2.24
CA LYS A 9 29.90 37.36 -1.31
C LYS A 9 28.68 36.46 -1.11
N PHE A 10 28.95 35.16 -1.05
CA PHE A 10 28.08 34.17 -0.45
C PHE A 10 27.77 34.55 1.00
N SER A 11 26.49 34.81 1.31
CA SER A 11 25.96 34.74 2.67
C SER A 11 25.43 33.33 2.89
N THR A 12 26.27 32.50 3.49
CA THR A 12 25.93 31.19 4.05
C THR A 12 24.94 31.37 5.20
N TYR A 13 23.67 31.01 4.98
CA TYR A 13 22.74 30.75 6.06
C TYR A 13 22.97 29.33 6.59
N GLN A 14 23.63 29.22 7.74
CA GLN A 14 23.66 28.02 8.57
C GLN A 14 22.27 27.84 9.21
N PRO A 15 21.66 26.65 9.17
CA PRO A 15 20.61 26.30 10.13
C PRO A 15 21.29 25.98 11.47
N LEU A 16 20.94 26.76 12.48
CA LEU A 16 21.25 26.49 13.88
C LEU A 16 20.73 25.10 14.25
N ALA A 17 21.60 24.31 14.88
CA ALA A 17 21.25 23.09 15.58
C ALA A 17 20.24 23.43 16.67
N GLY A 18 19.00 22.99 16.49
CA GLY A 18 17.96 22.95 17.52
C GLY A 18 17.72 21.48 17.88
N ASP A 19 17.82 21.19 19.16
CA ASP A 19 17.66 19.87 19.76
C ASP A 19 16.32 19.21 19.35
N ASP A 20 16.42 18.04 18.72
CA ASP A 20 15.29 17.15 18.43
C ASP A 20 15.20 16.10 19.56
N PRO A 21 14.11 16.06 20.35
CA PRO A 21 13.99 15.21 21.54
C PRO A 21 13.68 13.74 21.24
N TYR A 22 13.99 13.22 20.05
CA TYR A 22 13.68 11.83 19.64
C TYR A 22 14.81 10.80 19.83
N ASN A 23 15.82 11.09 20.67
CA ASN A 23 17.05 10.28 20.75
C ASN A 23 17.31 9.59 22.11
N GLN A 24 16.26 9.31 22.90
CA GLN A 24 16.39 8.64 24.20
C GLN A 24 15.39 7.48 24.43
N MET A 25 15.21 6.56 23.48
CA MET A 25 14.56 5.26 23.77
C MET A 25 15.07 4.12 22.89
N VAL A 26 16.40 3.94 22.77
CA VAL A 26 16.96 2.69 22.20
C VAL A 26 18.30 2.36 22.87
N GLN A 27 18.26 2.05 24.16
CA GLN A 27 19.28 1.22 24.81
C GLN A 27 18.68 0.52 26.03
N GLN A 28 18.02 -0.62 25.81
CA GLN A 28 17.97 -1.74 26.76
C GLN A 28 17.09 -2.85 26.17
N GLN A 29 17.72 -3.82 25.51
CA GLN A 29 17.25 -5.21 25.47
C GLN A 29 18.36 -6.10 24.90
N LEU A 30 19.47 -6.14 25.63
CA LEU A 30 20.45 -7.21 25.56
C LEU A 30 20.88 -7.45 27.01
N LEU A 31 20.44 -8.55 27.59
CA LEU A 31 21.17 -9.45 28.48
C LEU A 31 20.22 -10.53 29.00
N VAL A 32 20.72 -11.76 28.98
CA VAL A 32 20.03 -13.00 29.36
C VAL A 32 20.63 -13.49 30.69
N GLN A 33 19.80 -14.18 31.48
CA GLN A 33 20.08 -15.21 32.52
C GLN A 33 20.19 -14.76 34.01
N PRO A 34 20.13 -15.69 34.99
CA PRO A 34 19.01 -16.59 35.35
C PRO A 34 18.76 -16.66 36.90
N ASP A 35 17.93 -17.62 37.33
CA ASP A 35 17.82 -18.25 38.67
C ASP A 35 16.61 -17.94 39.60
N ALA A 36 15.75 -18.96 39.68
CA ALA A 36 15.21 -19.68 40.85
C ALA A 36 14.90 -18.94 42.18
N PHE A 37 13.69 -19.15 42.72
CA PHE A 37 13.48 -19.65 44.10
C PHE A 37 12.05 -20.21 44.29
N ASN A 38 11.96 -21.26 45.11
CA ASN A 38 10.81 -22.14 45.38
C ASN A 38 9.84 -21.65 46.47
N PHE A 39 8.72 -22.38 46.55
CA PHE A 39 7.82 -22.67 47.70
C PHE A 39 6.71 -21.66 48.03
N TYR A 40 5.46 -22.06 47.81
CA TYR A 40 4.53 -22.44 48.90
C TYR A 40 3.47 -23.42 48.39
N SER A 41 3.10 -24.34 49.27
CA SER A 41 2.21 -25.49 49.08
C SER A 41 0.81 -25.22 49.65
N ASP A 42 -0.05 -26.23 49.46
CA ASP A 42 -1.31 -26.56 50.16
C ASP A 42 -2.58 -25.94 49.56
N ASP A 43 -3.75 -26.57 49.55
CA ASP A 43 -4.25 -27.96 49.42
C ASP A 43 -5.80 -27.81 49.37
N GLU A 44 -6.52 -28.91 49.11
CA GLU A 44 -7.98 -29.11 49.34
C GLU A 44 -9.04 -28.69 48.28
N ALA A 45 -9.30 -29.65 47.38
CA ALA A 45 -10.50 -30.52 47.35
C ALA A 45 -11.95 -29.95 47.55
N SER A 46 -12.76 -30.19 46.50
CA SER A 46 -13.96 -31.06 46.50
C SER A 46 -15.33 -30.46 46.08
N THR A 47 -15.90 -31.12 45.06
CA THR A 47 -17.31 -31.53 44.86
C THR A 47 -18.47 -30.56 45.13
N ALA A 48 -19.32 -30.32 44.12
CA ALA A 48 -20.55 -31.12 43.90
C ALA A 48 -21.41 -30.55 42.76
N ALA A 49 -21.93 -31.46 41.93
CA ALA A 49 -22.95 -31.22 40.93
C ALA A 49 -24.32 -30.92 41.55
N THR A 50 -25.21 -30.22 40.83
CA THR A 50 -26.62 -30.61 40.67
C THR A 50 -27.24 -29.86 39.48
N ALA A 51 -27.86 -30.65 38.61
CA ALA A 51 -28.64 -30.22 37.47
C ALA A 51 -30.03 -29.69 37.89
N LEU A 52 -30.57 -28.73 37.13
CA LEU A 52 -32.02 -28.57 36.98
C LEU A 52 -32.35 -28.15 35.54
N ARG A 53 -33.38 -28.80 35.04
CA ARG A 53 -33.83 -28.92 33.65
C ARG A 53 -35.24 -28.29 33.61
N ILE A 54 -35.70 -27.87 32.40
CA ILE A 54 -37.11 -27.79 31.96
C ILE A 54 -37.87 -26.52 32.48
N ASN A 55 -38.66 -25.72 31.75
CA ASN A 55 -39.24 -25.77 30.39
C ASN A 55 -39.78 -24.38 29.94
N ARG A 56 -39.77 -24.17 28.61
CA ARG A 56 -40.83 -23.65 27.71
C ARG A 56 -41.62 -22.33 27.98
N HIS A 57 -41.55 -21.51 26.92
CA HIS A 57 -42.62 -20.86 26.13
C HIS A 57 -43.56 -19.83 26.79
N ARG A 58 -43.54 -18.57 26.28
CA ARG A 58 -44.51 -17.99 25.32
C ARG A 58 -44.37 -16.44 25.28
N LYS A 59 -44.20 -15.88 24.08
CA LYS A 59 -44.75 -14.57 23.65
C LYS A 59 -46.15 -14.84 23.05
N PRO A 60 -47.09 -13.87 22.81
CA PRO A 60 -46.82 -12.49 22.36
C PRO A 60 -47.82 -11.36 22.79
N THR A 61 -47.56 -10.16 22.25
CA THR A 61 -48.50 -9.09 21.76
C THR A 61 -48.80 -7.81 22.58
N ILE A 62 -48.13 -6.71 22.17
CA ILE A 62 -48.57 -5.33 21.76
C ILE A 62 -49.84 -4.69 22.38
N TYR A 63 -49.71 -3.51 23.04
CA TYR A 63 -50.19 -2.16 22.59
C TYR A 63 -49.85 -1.02 23.59
N LYS A 64 -49.83 0.22 23.05
CA LYS A 64 -49.31 1.54 23.51
C LYS A 64 -50.02 2.21 24.71
N SER A 65 -49.28 3.05 25.47
CA SER A 65 -49.40 4.54 25.61
C SER A 65 -48.55 5.05 26.80
N ILE A 66 -47.55 5.92 26.62
CA ILE A 66 -47.56 7.41 26.74
C ILE A 66 -48.13 7.95 28.07
N ARG A 67 -47.21 8.49 28.91
CA ARG A 67 -47.30 9.34 30.13
C ARG A 67 -46.24 8.80 31.12
N ASP A 68 -45.25 9.51 31.64
CA ASP A 68 -44.91 10.91 31.89
C ASP A 68 -43.35 10.99 31.75
N VAL A 69 -42.66 12.08 31.38
CA VAL A 69 -42.35 13.26 32.20
C VAL A 69 -41.76 14.34 31.28
N THR A 70 -42.48 15.44 31.10
CA THR A 70 -41.98 16.72 30.59
C THR A 70 -42.43 17.81 31.55
N PHE A 71 -41.53 18.24 32.43
CA PHE A 71 -41.64 19.44 33.29
C PHE A 71 -40.21 19.72 33.78
N GLY A 72 -39.58 20.89 33.63
CA GLY A 72 -39.97 22.13 32.98
C GLY A 72 -38.68 22.92 32.72
N PHE A 73 -38.64 23.55 31.55
CA PHE A 73 -37.64 24.54 31.18
C PHE A 73 -38.14 25.95 31.59
N LEU A 74 -37.17 26.83 31.86
CA LEU A 74 -37.21 28.31 31.91
C LEU A 74 -37.51 29.02 33.24
N ILE A 75 -36.48 29.72 33.73
CA ILE A 75 -36.35 31.20 33.93
C ILE A 75 -35.06 31.39 34.75
N ALA A 76 -34.17 32.37 34.58
CA ALA A 76 -33.82 33.30 33.53
C ALA A 76 -32.47 33.91 33.94
N THR A 77 -31.75 34.37 32.93
CA THR A 77 -30.49 35.11 32.91
C THR A 77 -30.57 36.52 33.55
N ILE A 78 -29.44 37.04 34.06
CA ILE A 78 -28.75 38.29 33.63
C ILE A 78 -27.95 38.90 34.81
N PHE A 79 -26.63 39.06 34.64
CA PHE A 79 -25.82 40.31 34.73
C PHE A 79 -24.32 39.92 34.72
N TRP A 80 -23.65 40.06 33.55
CA TRP A 80 -22.63 41.09 33.24
C TRP A 80 -21.21 40.76 33.79
N THR A 81 -20.05 40.91 33.16
CA THR A 81 -19.51 41.09 31.78
C THR A 81 -17.97 41.21 32.00
N ILE A 82 -17.14 40.29 31.43
CA ILE A 82 -15.85 40.46 30.66
C ILE A 82 -14.69 41.34 31.27
N PRO A 83 -13.36 41.14 31.01
CA PRO A 83 -12.49 39.96 30.74
C PRO A 83 -11.08 40.00 31.45
N LYS A 84 -10.29 38.90 31.38
CA LYS A 84 -8.84 38.83 31.04
C LYS A 84 -8.34 37.41 31.32
N LEU A 85 -8.08 36.58 30.30
CA LEU A 85 -6.79 36.44 29.59
C LEU A 85 -5.63 36.07 30.52
N ILE A 86 -5.29 34.77 30.55
CA ILE A 86 -3.96 34.13 30.45
C ILE A 86 -4.17 32.71 31.00
N GLU A 87 -4.27 31.72 30.13
CA GLU A 87 -3.95 30.35 30.51
C GLU A 87 -3.03 29.78 29.43
N VAL A 88 -1.81 29.50 29.88
CA VAL A 88 -0.73 28.88 29.12
C VAL A 88 -1.18 27.46 28.79
N ILE A 89 -1.54 27.20 27.53
CA ILE A 89 -1.70 25.84 27.06
C ILE A 89 -0.29 25.26 26.92
N ASN A 90 0.14 24.54 27.95
CA ASN A 90 1.21 23.56 27.83
C ASN A 90 0.78 22.54 26.76
N HIS A 91 1.42 22.58 25.60
CA HIS A 91 1.45 21.44 24.70
C HIS A 91 2.21 20.31 25.41
N GLN A 92 1.50 19.49 26.18
CA GLN A 92 1.96 18.14 26.46
C GLN A 92 1.94 17.39 25.13
N ALA A 93 3.15 17.11 24.63
CA ALA A 93 3.39 16.06 23.66
C ALA A 93 2.71 14.79 24.17
N TYR A 94 1.81 14.24 23.36
CA TYR A 94 1.30 12.89 23.55
C TYR A 94 2.44 11.94 23.17
N ASP A 95 3.40 11.80 24.08
CA ASP A 95 4.42 10.77 24.05
C ASP A 95 3.86 9.60 24.85
N GLY A 96 3.46 8.56 24.13
CA GLY A 96 2.69 7.46 24.70
C GLY A 96 2.38 6.45 23.62
N ASN A 97 3.37 5.62 23.29
CA ASN A 97 3.08 4.27 22.81
C ASN A 97 2.15 3.64 23.86
N PRO A 98 0.93 3.19 23.51
CA PRO A 98 0.16 2.40 24.45
C PRO A 98 0.96 1.12 24.72
N PRO A 99 1.10 0.71 26.00
CA PRO A 99 1.57 -0.63 26.30
C PRO A 99 0.65 -1.63 25.59
N VAL A 100 1.24 -2.49 24.78
CA VAL A 100 0.64 -3.78 24.46
C VAL A 100 0.64 -4.54 25.79
N ASP A 101 -0.53 -5.06 26.18
CA ASP A 101 -0.86 -5.63 27.49
C ASP A 101 -1.30 -4.62 28.56
N ASN A 102 -2.52 -4.11 28.37
CA ASN A 102 -3.48 -4.08 29.46
C ASN A 102 -4.85 -4.37 28.84
N GLU A 103 -5.25 -5.64 28.87
CA GLU A 103 -6.67 -5.97 28.95
C GLU A 103 -7.27 -5.03 30.00
N SER A 104 -8.31 -4.30 29.62
CA SER A 104 -9.01 -3.33 30.46
C SER A 104 -9.06 -3.80 31.92
N SER A 105 -8.24 -3.20 32.78
CA SER A 105 -8.27 -3.44 34.23
C SER A 105 -9.51 -2.80 34.88
N ASP A 106 -10.51 -2.39 34.08
CA ASP A 106 -11.82 -2.01 34.59
C ASP A 106 -12.61 -3.30 34.85
N PRO A 107 -12.78 -3.71 36.13
CA PRO A 107 -13.50 -4.93 36.48
C PRO A 107 -14.97 -4.90 36.05
N LEU A 108 -15.51 -3.73 35.63
CA LEU A 108 -16.85 -3.61 35.07
C LEU A 108 -16.94 -4.04 33.60
N PHE A 109 -15.82 -4.19 32.91
CA PHE A 109 -15.75 -4.61 31.50
C PHE A 109 -14.73 -5.77 31.34
N PRO A 110 -15.00 -6.95 31.92
CA PRO A 110 -14.11 -8.09 31.83
C PRO A 110 -13.87 -8.50 30.37
N SER A 111 -12.66 -8.97 30.07
CA SER A 111 -12.30 -9.41 28.73
C SER A 111 -13.07 -10.67 28.31
N GLY A 112 -13.12 -10.96 27.00
CA GLY A 112 -13.82 -12.13 26.48
C GLY A 112 -13.28 -13.46 27.04
N SER A 113 -12.00 -13.51 27.39
CA SER A 113 -11.33 -14.64 28.07
C SER A 113 -11.78 -14.74 29.53
N GLU A 114 -11.90 -13.63 30.24
CA GLU A 114 -12.32 -13.58 31.65
C GLU A 114 -13.80 -13.94 31.86
N ILE A 115 -14.68 -13.64 30.89
CA ILE A 115 -16.12 -13.92 31.01
C ILE A 115 -16.41 -15.43 31.07
N GLY A 116 -15.58 -16.29 30.49
CA GLY A 116 -15.69 -17.77 30.63
C GLY A 116 -16.90 -18.45 29.97
N PHE A 117 -17.82 -17.70 29.33
CA PHE A 117 -19.04 -18.21 28.69
C PHE A 117 -19.03 -18.04 27.16
N GLN A 118 -17.94 -18.42 26.49
CA GLN A 118 -17.76 -18.23 25.04
C GLN A 118 -18.65 -19.14 24.16
N GLY A 119 -19.33 -20.13 24.75
CA GLY A 119 -20.02 -21.19 24.01
C GLY A 119 -19.04 -22.22 23.42
N PRO A 120 -19.54 -23.22 22.67
CA PRO A 120 -18.68 -24.23 22.06
C PRO A 120 -17.85 -23.62 20.91
N THR A 121 -16.53 -23.78 20.96
CA THR A 121 -15.59 -23.34 19.92
C THR A 121 -14.75 -24.51 19.42
N SER A 122 -14.64 -24.65 18.10
CA SER A 122 -13.74 -25.61 17.46
C SER A 122 -13.30 -25.08 16.10
N TYR A 123 -12.02 -25.20 15.76
CA TYR A 123 -11.54 -24.90 14.42
C TYR A 123 -11.93 -26.01 13.44
N GLY A 124 -12.28 -25.60 12.21
CA GLY A 124 -12.45 -26.51 11.08
C GLY A 124 -11.14 -26.73 10.33
N SER A 125 -11.21 -27.40 9.18
CA SER A 125 -10.08 -27.49 8.25
C SER A 125 -9.77 -26.14 7.61
N GLU A 126 -8.50 -25.92 7.30
CA GLU A 126 -8.06 -24.73 6.59
C GLU A 126 -8.61 -24.66 5.15
N PRO A 127 -8.99 -23.47 4.67
CA PRO A 127 -9.49 -23.30 3.31
C PRO A 127 -8.35 -23.43 2.28
N PHE A 128 -8.72 -23.81 1.05
CA PHE A 128 -7.77 -24.02 -0.04
C PHE A 128 -8.35 -23.69 -1.41
N VAL A 129 -9.13 -22.61 -1.49
CA VAL A 129 -10.01 -22.37 -2.64
C VAL A 129 -9.25 -22.12 -3.94
N ALA A 130 -7.97 -21.71 -3.89
CA ALA A 130 -7.14 -21.57 -5.10
C ALA A 130 -6.82 -22.92 -5.78
N VAL A 131 -7.07 -24.04 -5.11
CA VAL A 131 -6.89 -25.41 -5.65
C VAL A 131 -8.22 -26.15 -5.73
N THR A 132 -9.06 -26.09 -4.69
CA THR A 132 -10.24 -26.95 -4.56
C THR A 132 -11.52 -26.39 -5.18
N ALA A 133 -11.64 -25.07 -5.29
CA ALA A 133 -12.82 -24.44 -5.86
C ALA A 133 -12.82 -24.48 -7.40
N PRO A 134 -13.99 -24.38 -8.06
CA PRO A 134 -14.06 -24.26 -9.52
C PRO A 134 -13.48 -22.94 -10.05
N LYS A 135 -13.47 -21.89 -9.23
CA LYS A 135 -12.94 -20.56 -9.57
C LYS A 135 -12.33 -19.92 -8.32
N SER A 136 -11.24 -19.17 -8.50
CA SER A 136 -10.62 -18.39 -7.43
C SER A 136 -11.51 -17.20 -7.07
N PRO A 137 -11.51 -16.77 -5.79
CA PRO A 137 -12.26 -15.60 -5.38
C PRO A 137 -11.67 -14.33 -6.01
N GLU A 138 -12.57 -13.48 -6.50
CA GLU A 138 -12.28 -12.18 -7.11
C GLU A 138 -12.89 -11.06 -6.28
N PHE A 139 -12.17 -9.93 -6.17
CA PHE A 139 -12.61 -8.75 -5.45
C PHE A 139 -12.87 -7.60 -6.43
N GLN A 140 -14.13 -7.17 -6.54
CA GLN A 140 -14.53 -6.04 -7.39
C GLN A 140 -15.11 -4.87 -6.60
N SER A 141 -15.38 -5.07 -5.31
CA SER A 141 -16.05 -4.08 -4.46
C SER A 141 -15.12 -2.93 -4.07
N TYR A 142 -15.70 -1.79 -3.75
CA TYR A 142 -15.04 -0.68 -3.07
C TYR A 142 -15.87 -0.18 -1.87
N PHE A 143 -16.83 -1.00 -1.38
CA PHE A 143 -17.56 -0.69 -0.15
C PHE A 143 -16.58 -0.35 1.00
N PRO A 144 -16.85 0.68 1.84
CA PRO A 144 -18.08 1.46 1.93
C PRO A 144 -18.08 2.79 1.18
N ILE A 145 -17.14 3.02 0.25
CA ILE A 145 -17.07 4.32 -0.44
C ILE A 145 -18.16 4.45 -1.51
N VAL A 146 -18.70 5.66 -1.67
CA VAL A 146 -19.71 5.97 -2.66
C VAL A 146 -19.04 6.18 -4.01
N SER A 147 -19.46 5.42 -5.02
CA SER A 147 -18.91 5.58 -6.36
C SER A 147 -19.36 6.90 -6.98
N PRO A 148 -18.45 7.69 -7.57
CA PRO A 148 -18.85 8.80 -8.43
C PRO A 148 -19.60 8.30 -9.67
N SER A 149 -19.48 7.01 -10.02
CA SER A 149 -20.14 6.38 -11.18
C SER A 149 -21.67 6.34 -11.11
N ASN A 150 -22.27 6.60 -9.95
CA ASN A 150 -23.73 6.57 -9.77
C ASN A 150 -24.44 7.78 -10.39
N SER A 151 -23.72 8.79 -10.89
CA SER A 151 -24.32 9.86 -11.68
C SER A 151 -24.59 9.38 -13.11
N GLU A 152 -25.66 9.88 -13.74
CA GLU A 152 -26.01 9.49 -15.13
C GLU A 152 -24.87 9.70 -16.14
N LYS A 153 -23.93 10.58 -15.80
CA LYS A 153 -22.72 10.95 -16.54
C LYS A 153 -21.76 9.77 -16.78
N TYR A 154 -21.82 8.72 -15.97
CA TYR A 154 -20.79 7.67 -15.92
C TYR A 154 -21.32 6.23 -16.10
N LYS A 155 -22.54 6.03 -16.63
CA LYS A 155 -23.16 4.69 -16.79
C LYS A 155 -22.30 3.63 -17.53
N SER A 156 -21.25 4.02 -18.27
CA SER A 156 -20.32 3.12 -18.97
C SER A 156 -18.83 3.28 -18.58
N PHE A 157 -18.55 4.00 -17.49
CA PHE A 157 -17.19 4.36 -17.09
C PHE A 157 -17.10 4.50 -15.58
N ASP A 158 -16.12 3.86 -14.95
CA ASP A 158 -15.88 4.01 -13.51
C ASP A 158 -14.67 4.94 -13.28
N PRO A 159 -14.86 6.19 -12.81
CA PRO A 159 -13.76 7.10 -12.51
C PRO A 159 -12.77 6.52 -11.50
N ILE A 160 -13.23 5.68 -10.57
CA ILE A 160 -12.39 5.04 -9.55
C ILE A 160 -11.28 4.22 -10.20
N ARG A 161 -11.55 3.60 -11.36
CA ARG A 161 -10.58 2.78 -12.09
C ARG A 161 -9.55 3.62 -12.87
N SER A 162 -9.80 4.92 -12.99
CA SER A 162 -8.97 5.88 -13.73
C SER A 162 -8.17 6.82 -12.82
N TRP A 163 -8.04 6.51 -11.53
CA TRP A 163 -7.21 7.25 -10.59
C TRP A 163 -5.74 6.80 -10.59
N GLY A 164 -5.35 5.96 -11.55
CA GLY A 164 -3.98 5.44 -11.65
C GLY A 164 -3.57 4.66 -10.41
N TYR A 165 -2.41 4.97 -9.85
CA TYR A 165 -1.93 4.35 -8.61
C TYR A 165 -2.78 4.69 -7.37
N LEU A 166 -3.68 5.68 -7.44
CA LEU A 166 -4.61 6.00 -6.35
C LEU A 166 -5.91 5.20 -6.42
N SER A 167 -6.10 4.40 -7.47
CA SER A 167 -7.24 3.48 -7.58
C SER A 167 -7.20 2.45 -6.44
N PRO A 168 -8.33 2.14 -5.79
CA PRO A 168 -8.45 0.95 -4.95
C PRO A 168 -8.20 -0.35 -5.74
N PHE A 169 -7.53 -1.31 -5.11
CA PHE A 169 -7.36 -2.66 -5.64
C PHE A 169 -8.68 -3.28 -6.09
N HIS A 170 -8.59 -4.03 -7.19
CA HIS A 170 -9.57 -5.01 -7.62
C HIS A 170 -8.84 -6.14 -8.33
N SER A 171 -9.45 -7.33 -8.36
CA SER A 171 -8.96 -8.44 -9.15
C SER A 171 -9.06 -8.09 -10.64
N LEU A 172 -7.97 -8.25 -11.35
CA LEU A 172 -7.91 -8.03 -12.78
C LEU A 172 -8.43 -9.26 -13.53
N PRO A 173 -9.06 -9.08 -14.72
CA PRO A 173 -9.34 -10.21 -15.61
C PRO A 173 -8.08 -11.02 -15.89
N SER A 174 -8.18 -12.35 -15.96
CA SER A 174 -7.02 -13.23 -16.16
C SER A 174 -6.25 -12.95 -17.46
N ASN A 175 -6.91 -12.43 -18.49
CA ASN A 175 -6.29 -12.11 -19.77
C ASN A 175 -5.65 -10.71 -19.83
N THR A 176 -5.62 -9.96 -18.73
CA THR A 176 -5.14 -8.56 -18.71
C THR A 176 -3.73 -8.41 -19.30
N PHE A 177 -2.84 -9.37 -19.05
CA PHE A 177 -1.44 -9.32 -19.50
C PHE A 177 -1.14 -10.15 -20.74
N GLY A 178 -2.17 -10.45 -21.55
CA GLY A 178 -2.01 -11.09 -22.87
C GLY A 178 -2.19 -12.61 -22.89
N LEU A 179 -2.53 -13.24 -21.76
CA LEU A 179 -2.81 -14.68 -21.69
C LEU A 179 -4.32 -14.96 -21.79
N SER A 180 -4.80 -15.19 -23.01
CA SER A 180 -6.24 -15.25 -23.34
C SER A 180 -7.06 -16.29 -22.57
N SER A 181 -6.44 -17.41 -22.20
CA SER A 181 -7.11 -18.59 -21.62
C SER A 181 -6.60 -18.91 -20.21
N SER A 182 -5.94 -17.95 -19.56
CA SER A 182 -5.34 -18.17 -18.26
C SER A 182 -6.34 -18.10 -17.12
N SER A 183 -5.97 -18.66 -15.96
CA SER A 183 -6.73 -18.58 -14.73
C SER A 183 -5.81 -18.45 -13.51
N PRO A 184 -6.17 -17.66 -12.49
CA PRO A 184 -5.47 -17.65 -11.20
C PRO A 184 -5.61 -18.97 -10.41
N GLN A 185 -6.54 -19.85 -10.81
CA GLN A 185 -6.72 -21.17 -10.22
C GLN A 185 -5.47 -22.04 -10.46
N VAL A 186 -5.03 -22.77 -9.45
CA VAL A 186 -3.97 -23.77 -9.61
C VAL A 186 -4.54 -24.92 -10.46
N PRO A 187 -3.84 -25.37 -11.52
CA PRO A 187 -4.33 -26.46 -12.35
C PRO A 187 -4.54 -27.74 -11.52
N LYS A 188 -5.59 -28.51 -11.84
CA LYS A 188 -5.97 -29.73 -11.08
C LYS A 188 -4.90 -30.83 -11.08
N THR A 189 -4.03 -30.83 -12.10
CA THR A 189 -2.89 -31.76 -12.23
C THR A 189 -1.68 -31.34 -11.39
N CYS A 190 -1.74 -30.17 -10.75
CA CYS A 190 -0.62 -29.59 -10.02
C CYS A 190 -0.88 -29.58 -8.51
N LYS A 191 0.18 -29.77 -7.73
CA LYS A 191 0.19 -29.60 -6.28
C LYS A 191 0.82 -28.27 -5.92
N LEU A 192 0.10 -27.38 -5.23
CA LEU A 192 0.69 -26.14 -4.73
C LEU A 192 1.70 -26.42 -3.60
N LYS A 193 2.93 -25.93 -3.75
CA LYS A 193 4.06 -26.18 -2.85
C LYS A 193 4.33 -25.00 -1.93
N GLN A 194 4.39 -23.79 -2.50
CA GLN A 194 4.77 -22.58 -1.81
C GLN A 194 4.08 -21.36 -2.44
N VAL A 195 3.80 -20.35 -1.63
CA VAL A 195 3.25 -19.06 -2.08
C VAL A 195 4.03 -17.90 -1.46
N HIS A 196 4.31 -16.87 -2.26
CA HIS A 196 4.85 -15.59 -1.78
C HIS A 196 3.86 -14.49 -2.11
N MET A 197 3.61 -13.60 -1.15
CA MET A 197 2.77 -12.43 -1.30
C MET A 197 3.62 -11.19 -1.07
N LEU A 198 3.70 -10.32 -2.08
CA LEU A 198 4.20 -8.96 -1.93
C LEU A 198 3.02 -8.00 -2.11
N HIS A 199 2.64 -7.27 -1.07
CA HIS A 199 1.49 -6.36 -1.15
C HIS A 199 1.84 -4.92 -0.82
N ARG A 200 1.11 -3.99 -1.45
CA ARG A 200 1.17 -2.56 -1.13
C ARG A 200 0.38 -2.28 0.14
N HIS A 201 0.68 -1.18 0.81
CA HIS A 201 -0.26 -0.55 1.73
C HIS A 201 -1.63 -0.25 1.08
N GLY A 202 -2.66 -0.19 1.91
CA GLY A 202 -4.02 0.21 1.51
C GLY A 202 -4.18 1.70 1.28
N ALA A 203 -5.42 2.13 1.03
CA ALA A 203 -5.75 3.54 0.89
C ALA A 203 -5.31 4.35 2.11
N ARG A 204 -4.77 5.53 1.83
CA ARG A 204 -4.19 6.42 2.82
C ARG A 204 -4.56 7.85 2.52
N TYR A 205 -4.38 8.70 3.51
CA TYR A 205 -4.33 10.13 3.28
C TYR A 205 -3.16 10.53 2.35
N PRO A 206 -3.20 11.75 1.78
CA PRO A 206 -2.08 12.29 1.03
C PRO A 206 -0.78 12.26 1.84
N THR A 207 0.33 12.17 1.12
CA THR A 207 1.64 12.39 1.73
C THR A 207 1.76 13.83 2.22
N SER A 208 2.62 14.06 3.20
CA SER A 208 3.01 15.37 3.76
C SER A 208 3.55 16.36 2.71
N SER A 209 3.83 15.87 1.50
CA SER A 209 4.16 16.67 0.34
C SER A 209 3.04 17.65 -0.03
N LYS A 210 3.45 18.70 -0.75
CA LYS A 210 2.69 19.90 -1.11
C LYS A 210 1.24 19.69 -1.58
N GLU A 211 0.99 18.91 -2.63
CA GLU A 211 -0.36 18.75 -3.19
C GLU A 211 -1.06 17.47 -2.70
N PRO A 212 -2.39 17.50 -2.46
CA PRO A 212 -3.34 18.59 -2.76
C PRO A 212 -3.55 19.62 -1.61
N ALA A 213 -2.79 19.54 -0.52
CA ALA A 213 -2.96 20.44 0.62
C ALA A 213 -2.62 21.91 0.29
N ASP A 214 -1.64 22.15 -0.59
CA ASP A 214 -1.22 23.47 -1.01
C ASP A 214 -2.27 24.14 -1.91
N PHE A 215 -2.99 23.41 -2.76
CA PHE A 215 -4.19 23.92 -3.44
C PHE A 215 -5.21 24.47 -2.43
N ALA A 216 -5.51 23.73 -1.37
CA ALA A 216 -6.44 24.20 -0.34
C ALA A 216 -5.95 25.49 0.35
N LYS A 217 -4.64 25.57 0.66
CA LYS A 217 -4.04 26.79 1.23
C LYS A 217 -4.17 27.98 0.28
N ARG A 218 -3.92 27.78 -1.02
CA ARG A 218 -4.04 28.83 -2.05
C ARG A 218 -5.46 29.39 -2.13
N ILE A 219 -6.47 28.51 -2.24
CA ILE A 219 -7.88 28.92 -2.28
C ILE A 219 -8.27 29.70 -1.01
N LYS A 220 -7.96 29.15 0.17
CA LYS A 220 -8.28 29.79 1.46
C LYS A 220 -7.60 31.16 1.65
N SER A 221 -6.41 31.36 1.08
CA SER A 221 -5.68 32.62 1.16
C SER A 221 -6.22 33.73 0.25
N THR A 222 -7.13 33.39 -0.68
CA THR A 222 -7.64 34.32 -1.68
C THR A 222 -8.84 35.10 -1.13
N LYS A 223 -8.64 36.39 -0.82
CA LYS A 223 -9.64 37.24 -0.12
C LYS A 223 -10.96 37.43 -0.88
N SER A 224 -10.90 37.48 -2.21
CA SER A 224 -12.07 37.71 -3.08
C SER A 224 -12.50 36.45 -3.81
N PHE A 225 -12.18 35.27 -3.26
CA PHE A 225 -12.55 34.00 -3.87
C PHE A 225 -14.06 33.83 -3.86
N ASN A 226 -14.64 33.59 -5.03
CA ASN A 226 -16.04 33.24 -5.17
C ASN A 226 -16.20 32.24 -6.31
N ALA A 227 -16.80 31.10 -6.03
CA ALA A 227 -17.07 30.06 -7.00
C ALA A 227 -18.57 29.91 -7.30
N LYS A 228 -18.91 29.55 -8.53
CA LYS A 228 -20.28 29.41 -9.04
C LYS A 228 -20.48 28.06 -9.73
N GLY A 229 -21.72 27.74 -10.06
CA GLY A 229 -22.08 26.51 -10.77
C GLY A 229 -21.56 25.26 -10.04
N ASN A 230 -20.97 24.34 -10.78
CA ASN A 230 -20.45 23.08 -10.23
C ASN A 230 -19.26 23.26 -9.27
N LEU A 231 -18.65 24.46 -9.19
CA LEU A 231 -17.58 24.78 -8.25
C LEU A 231 -18.10 25.50 -6.99
N GLN A 232 -19.39 25.81 -6.89
CA GLN A 232 -19.97 26.58 -5.78
C GLN A 232 -19.67 25.98 -4.40
N PHE A 233 -19.53 24.65 -4.31
CA PHE A 233 -19.16 23.96 -3.07
C PHE A 233 -17.81 24.47 -2.50
N LEU A 234 -16.89 24.94 -3.35
CA LEU A 234 -15.58 25.47 -2.93
C LEU A 234 -15.68 26.67 -1.99
N ASN A 235 -16.80 27.42 -2.02
CA ASN A 235 -16.99 28.57 -1.12
C ASN A 235 -17.08 28.16 0.35
N ASN A 236 -17.55 26.93 0.62
CA ASN A 236 -17.73 26.39 1.97
C ASN A 236 -16.85 25.15 2.23
N TRP A 237 -16.11 24.70 1.22
CA TRP A 237 -15.26 23.53 1.30
C TRP A 237 -14.06 23.78 2.23
N ASN A 238 -13.77 22.79 3.08
CA ASN A 238 -12.62 22.80 3.96
C ASN A 238 -11.81 21.52 3.78
N TYR A 239 -10.48 21.68 3.63
CA TYR A 239 -9.57 20.54 3.56
C TYR A 239 -9.57 19.77 4.88
N SER A 240 -10.12 18.55 4.83
CA SER A 240 -10.37 17.71 6.02
C SER A 240 -9.54 16.42 6.02
N LEU A 241 -8.58 16.31 5.10
CA LEU A 241 -7.73 15.13 4.99
C LEU A 241 -6.59 15.18 6.01
N GLY A 242 -6.31 14.02 6.61
CA GLY A 242 -5.10 13.79 7.40
C GLY A 242 -3.86 13.67 6.51
N VAL A 243 -2.80 13.07 7.07
CA VAL A 243 -1.48 12.99 6.43
C VAL A 243 -0.90 11.58 6.62
N GLU A 244 -0.38 10.99 5.55
CA GLU A 244 0.43 9.75 5.45
C GLU A 244 -0.23 8.42 5.91
N ILE A 245 -1.12 8.44 6.91
CA ILE A 245 -1.67 7.25 7.57
C ILE A 245 -2.80 6.58 6.77
N LEU A 246 -3.04 5.29 7.04
CA LEU A 246 -4.15 4.55 6.43
C LEU A 246 -5.50 5.12 6.83
N THR A 247 -6.39 5.23 5.84
CA THR A 247 -7.81 5.54 6.06
C THR A 247 -8.53 4.32 6.63
N PRO A 248 -9.73 4.47 7.21
CA PRO A 248 -10.56 3.32 7.59
C PRO A 248 -10.82 2.35 6.42
N PHE A 249 -11.08 2.89 5.23
CA PHE A 249 -11.23 2.08 4.02
C PHE A 249 -9.93 1.33 3.70
N GLY A 250 -8.78 2.00 3.76
CA GLY A 250 -7.48 1.36 3.56
C GLY A 250 -7.24 0.18 4.50
N ARG A 251 -7.52 0.33 5.79
CA ARG A 251 -7.42 -0.75 6.78
C ARG A 251 -8.28 -1.96 6.38
N SER A 252 -9.53 -1.70 5.97
CA SER A 252 -10.43 -2.76 5.48
C SER A 252 -9.91 -3.47 4.23
N GLN A 253 -9.23 -2.77 3.32
CA GLN A 253 -8.63 -3.39 2.14
C GLN A 253 -7.57 -4.43 2.53
N LEU A 254 -6.69 -4.13 3.48
CA LEU A 254 -5.66 -5.09 3.91
C LEU A 254 -6.25 -6.24 4.71
N PHE A 255 -7.24 -5.97 5.56
CA PHE A 255 -7.96 -7.02 6.28
C PHE A 255 -8.59 -8.00 5.29
N ASN A 256 -9.34 -7.50 4.30
CA ASN A 256 -9.95 -8.31 3.25
C ASN A 256 -8.91 -9.03 2.39
N LEU A 257 -7.75 -8.41 2.12
CA LEU A 257 -6.64 -9.06 1.42
C LEU A 257 -6.08 -10.24 2.24
N GLY A 258 -5.93 -10.07 3.55
CA GLY A 258 -5.51 -11.14 4.48
C GLY A 258 -6.51 -12.30 4.51
N VAL A 259 -7.80 -12.00 4.65
CA VAL A 259 -8.89 -13.00 4.59
C VAL A 259 -8.85 -13.74 3.24
N GLY A 260 -8.83 -13.01 2.13
CA GLY A 260 -8.80 -13.60 0.79
C GLY A 260 -7.56 -14.46 0.54
N PHE A 261 -6.41 -14.07 1.10
CA PHE A 261 -5.18 -14.85 1.02
C PHE A 261 -5.25 -16.13 1.88
N ARG A 262 -5.84 -16.05 3.08
CA ARG A 262 -6.11 -17.22 3.93
C ARG A 262 -7.07 -18.19 3.22
N GLU A 263 -8.17 -17.70 2.67
CA GLU A 263 -9.12 -18.53 1.91
C GLU A 263 -8.44 -19.27 0.75
N LYS A 264 -7.60 -18.57 -0.01
CA LYS A 264 -6.89 -19.13 -1.17
C LYS A 264 -5.88 -20.22 -0.75
N TYR A 265 -5.13 -20.01 0.32
CA TYR A 265 -3.89 -20.76 0.59
C TYR A 265 -3.74 -21.33 2.01
N GLY A 266 -4.76 -21.22 2.86
CA GLY A 266 -4.70 -21.56 4.29
C GLY A 266 -4.20 -22.97 4.57
N HIS A 267 -4.58 -23.95 3.76
CA HIS A 267 -4.12 -25.34 3.86
C HIS A 267 -2.58 -25.50 3.82
N LEU A 268 -1.83 -24.51 3.31
CA LEU A 268 -0.37 -24.56 3.39
C LEU A 268 0.18 -24.45 4.82
N LEU A 269 -0.62 -23.96 5.78
CA LEU A 269 -0.27 -23.87 7.20
C LEU A 269 -0.17 -25.24 7.86
N ASP A 270 -0.92 -26.24 7.39
CA ASP A 270 -0.82 -27.63 7.87
C ASP A 270 0.58 -28.24 7.67
N ARG A 271 1.42 -27.60 6.84
CA ARG A 271 2.82 -28.01 6.60
C ARG A 271 3.80 -27.37 7.56
N ILE A 272 3.36 -26.40 8.34
CA ILE A 272 4.16 -25.74 9.36
C ILE A 272 4.11 -26.61 10.61
N LYS A 273 5.29 -26.94 11.15
CA LYS A 273 5.38 -27.67 12.42
C LYS A 273 5.11 -26.68 13.55
N ASP A 274 4.35 -27.09 14.57
CA ASP A 274 3.81 -26.25 15.66
C ASP A 274 4.84 -25.31 16.36
N ALA A 275 6.14 -25.61 16.29
CA ALA A 275 7.20 -24.78 16.86
C ALA A 275 7.75 -23.66 15.94
N LYS A 276 7.41 -23.61 14.64
CA LYS A 276 7.96 -22.63 13.68
C LYS A 276 6.90 -21.62 13.25
N LYS A 277 6.85 -20.45 13.88
CA LYS A 277 5.97 -19.34 13.45
C LYS A 277 6.36 -18.82 12.05
N LEU A 278 5.38 -18.40 11.25
CA LEU A 278 5.63 -17.69 9.98
C LEU A 278 6.36 -16.37 10.21
N VAL A 279 7.17 -15.93 9.26
CA VAL A 279 7.81 -14.60 9.30
C VAL A 279 7.19 -13.72 8.22
N PHE A 280 6.44 -12.70 8.63
CA PHE A 280 5.96 -11.66 7.72
C PHE A 280 6.83 -10.41 7.88
N ARG A 281 7.07 -9.69 6.78
CA ARG A 281 7.96 -8.52 6.79
C ARG A 281 7.25 -7.26 6.34
N THR A 282 7.63 -6.13 6.92
CA THR A 282 7.13 -4.80 6.56
C THR A 282 8.20 -3.76 6.86
N THR A 283 7.91 -2.49 6.57
CA THR A 283 8.78 -1.38 6.94
C THR A 283 8.28 -0.63 8.17
N SER A 284 9.17 0.13 8.81
CA SER A 284 8.87 0.88 10.05
C SER A 284 7.94 2.08 9.85
N GLN A 285 7.60 2.45 8.62
CA GLN A 285 6.70 3.57 8.39
C GLN A 285 5.28 3.21 8.84
N HIS A 286 4.60 4.15 9.51
CA HIS A 286 3.30 3.91 10.13
C HIS A 286 2.27 3.24 9.20
N ARG A 287 2.07 3.73 7.98
CA ARG A 287 1.09 3.11 7.06
C ARG A 287 1.49 1.69 6.64
N MET A 288 2.78 1.38 6.63
CA MET A 288 3.31 0.08 6.22
C MET A 288 3.15 -0.94 7.33
N LEU A 289 3.56 -0.60 8.55
CA LEU A 289 3.34 -1.43 9.72
C LEU A 289 1.86 -1.72 9.90
N HIS A 290 1.00 -0.69 9.89
CA HIS A 290 -0.44 -0.89 10.06
C HIS A 290 -1.10 -1.64 8.89
N SER A 291 -0.52 -1.62 7.69
CA SER A 291 -0.99 -2.45 6.58
C SER A 291 -0.71 -3.93 6.84
N ALA A 292 0.50 -4.25 7.28
CA ALA A 292 0.89 -5.62 7.63
C ALA A 292 0.07 -6.15 8.82
N LEU A 293 -0.17 -5.33 9.84
CA LEU A 293 -1.01 -5.69 11.00
C LEU A 293 -2.47 -5.96 10.59
N ASN A 294 -3.08 -5.10 9.77
CA ASN A 294 -4.45 -5.35 9.29
C ASN A 294 -4.53 -6.59 8.39
N PHE A 295 -3.51 -6.84 7.56
CA PHE A 295 -3.41 -8.09 6.79
C PHE A 295 -3.33 -9.31 7.72
N ALA A 296 -2.46 -9.28 8.73
CA ALA A 296 -2.29 -10.38 9.68
C ALA A 296 -3.57 -10.63 10.50
N ALA A 297 -4.27 -9.58 10.93
CA ALA A 297 -5.57 -9.69 11.57
C ALA A 297 -6.61 -10.38 10.68
N GLY A 298 -6.64 -10.07 9.38
CA GLY A 298 -7.50 -10.76 8.43
C GLY A 298 -7.09 -12.21 8.14
N PHE A 299 -5.78 -12.49 8.16
CA PHE A 299 -5.23 -13.80 7.82
C PHE A 299 -5.31 -14.82 8.99
N PHE A 300 -5.15 -14.37 10.23
CA PHE A 300 -5.12 -15.23 11.43
C PHE A 300 -6.36 -15.08 12.33
N GLY A 301 -7.07 -13.96 12.26
CA GLY A 301 -8.15 -13.62 13.20
C GLY A 301 -7.63 -12.98 14.49
N VAL A 302 -8.46 -12.21 15.19
CA VAL A 302 -8.07 -11.48 16.42
C VAL A 302 -8.31 -12.36 17.65
N PRO A 303 -7.33 -12.50 18.59
CA PRO A 303 -5.96 -11.97 18.54
C PRO A 303 -5.04 -12.80 17.62
N TYR A 304 -4.12 -12.14 16.92
CA TYR A 304 -3.20 -12.73 15.94
C TYR A 304 -1.72 -12.58 16.31
N GLU A 305 -1.42 -11.81 17.34
CA GLU A 305 -0.08 -11.35 17.72
C GLU A 305 0.86 -12.53 17.98
N ASP A 306 0.34 -13.62 18.55
CA ASP A 306 1.11 -14.84 18.82
C ASP A 306 1.14 -15.86 17.68
N GLN A 307 0.48 -15.61 16.55
CA GLN A 307 0.37 -16.60 15.47
C GLN A 307 1.57 -16.55 14.50
N TYR A 308 2.36 -15.47 14.52
CA TYR A 308 3.46 -15.24 13.57
C TYR A 308 4.56 -14.34 14.16
N HIS A 309 5.64 -14.12 13.41
CA HIS A 309 6.65 -13.12 13.70
C HIS A 309 6.56 -11.97 12.68
N GLN A 310 6.44 -10.74 13.18
CA GLN A 310 6.52 -9.53 12.37
C GLN A 310 7.95 -9.00 12.37
N SER A 311 8.64 -9.13 11.22
CA SER A 311 9.92 -8.46 11.00
C SER A 311 9.67 -7.04 10.46
N ILE A 312 10.18 -6.04 11.17
CA ILE A 312 10.01 -4.61 10.83
C ILE A 312 11.36 -4.05 10.43
N ILE A 313 11.49 -3.67 9.16
CA ILE A 313 12.74 -3.13 8.60
C ILE A 313 12.69 -1.61 8.64
N ILE A 314 13.73 -0.97 9.17
CA ILE A 314 13.79 0.49 9.29
C ILE A 314 13.73 1.14 7.90
N GLU A 315 12.76 2.04 7.70
CA GLU A 315 12.60 2.86 6.51
C GLU A 315 13.15 4.27 6.79
N ALA A 316 14.47 4.40 6.67
CA ALA A 316 15.18 5.66 6.88
C ALA A 316 16.50 5.69 6.08
N PRO A 317 17.09 6.88 5.86
CA PRO A 317 18.46 6.98 5.33
C PRO A 317 19.45 6.11 6.10
N LYS A 318 20.47 5.58 5.41
CA LYS A 318 21.53 4.71 5.96
C LYS A 318 21.08 3.32 6.44
N HIS A 319 19.83 2.92 6.17
CA HIS A 319 19.36 1.56 6.42
C HIS A 319 19.09 0.82 5.10
N ASN A 320 19.72 -0.34 4.92
CA ASN A 320 19.41 -1.23 3.81
C ASN A 320 18.04 -1.87 4.03
N ASN A 321 17.16 -1.69 3.05
CA ASN A 321 15.77 -2.14 3.14
C ASN A 321 15.26 -2.53 1.73
N THR A 322 15.04 -3.81 1.49
CA THR A 322 14.52 -4.32 0.21
C THR A 322 13.06 -3.94 -0.04
N LEU A 323 12.32 -3.57 1.00
CA LEU A 323 10.92 -3.15 0.94
C LEU A 323 10.75 -1.62 0.85
N ALA A 324 11.83 -0.84 1.03
CA ALA A 324 11.90 0.61 0.82
C ALA A 324 13.32 1.07 0.40
N PRO A 325 13.84 0.60 -0.75
CA PRO A 325 15.24 0.77 -1.16
C PRO A 325 15.60 2.17 -1.69
N TYR A 326 14.62 3.08 -1.82
CA TYR A 326 14.85 4.41 -2.37
C TYR A 326 15.75 5.31 -1.52
N PHE A 327 15.99 4.97 -0.24
CA PHE A 327 16.96 5.67 0.61
C PHE A 327 18.41 5.26 0.32
N THR A 328 18.63 4.12 -0.32
CA THR A 328 19.95 3.60 -0.69
C THR A 328 20.22 3.70 -2.19
N CYS A 329 19.42 4.51 -2.91
CA CYS A 329 19.53 4.71 -4.35
C CYS A 329 19.23 6.18 -4.74
N PRO A 330 20.21 7.09 -4.66
CA PRO A 330 20.02 8.52 -4.93
C PRO A 330 19.39 8.86 -6.29
N ASN A 331 19.79 8.17 -7.36
CA ASN A 331 19.32 8.44 -8.72
C ASN A 331 17.80 8.31 -8.88
N ASN A 332 17.16 7.45 -8.08
CA ASN A 332 15.69 7.33 -8.06
C ASN A 332 15.00 8.65 -7.68
N LYS A 333 15.59 9.41 -6.73
CA LYS A 333 15.07 10.72 -6.32
C LYS A 333 15.29 11.78 -7.40
N GLU A 334 16.42 11.72 -8.08
CA GLU A 334 16.77 12.68 -9.13
C GLU A 334 15.82 12.58 -10.33
N ALA A 335 15.64 11.39 -10.89
CA ALA A 335 14.75 11.15 -12.02
C ALA A 335 13.31 11.66 -11.76
N LYS A 336 12.80 11.40 -10.55
CA LYS A 336 11.51 11.88 -10.07
C LYS A 336 11.43 13.42 -10.06
N ASN A 337 12.45 14.10 -9.56
CA ASN A 337 12.37 15.53 -9.27
C ASN A 337 12.61 16.42 -10.49
N THR A 338 13.39 15.98 -11.47
CA THR A 338 13.78 16.81 -12.62
C THR A 338 12.92 16.51 -13.85
N LEU A 339 13.18 15.37 -14.47
CA LEU A 339 12.63 14.91 -15.72
C LEU A 339 11.11 14.70 -15.66
N VAL A 340 10.67 13.91 -14.69
CA VAL A 340 9.27 13.49 -14.60
C VAL A 340 8.37 14.70 -14.34
N SER A 341 8.80 15.64 -13.51
CA SER A 341 8.10 16.90 -13.26
C SER A 341 7.79 17.68 -14.56
N LYS A 342 8.73 17.72 -15.52
CA LYS A 342 8.52 18.39 -16.81
C LYS A 342 7.52 17.63 -17.70
N ILE A 343 7.61 16.29 -17.74
CA ILE A 343 6.64 15.44 -18.46
C ILE A 343 5.23 15.69 -17.90
N MET A 344 5.08 15.68 -16.58
CA MET A 344 3.80 15.87 -15.91
C MET A 344 3.20 17.26 -16.13
N SER A 345 4.04 18.30 -16.04
CA SER A 345 3.61 19.68 -16.30
C SER A 345 3.14 19.87 -17.74
N ASN A 346 3.84 19.28 -18.71
CA ASN A 346 3.44 19.37 -20.12
C ASN A 346 2.16 18.58 -20.39
N TRP A 347 2.06 17.35 -19.88
CA TRP A 347 0.88 16.51 -20.09
C TRP A 347 -0.39 17.14 -19.48
N SER A 348 -0.31 17.66 -18.25
CA SER A 348 -1.45 18.33 -17.60
C SER A 348 -1.99 19.51 -18.40
N LYS A 349 -1.11 20.31 -19.05
CA LYS A 349 -1.53 21.38 -19.95
C LYS A 349 -2.27 20.87 -21.19
N ILE A 350 -1.98 19.65 -21.65
CA ILE A 350 -2.62 19.05 -22.82
C ILE A 350 -4.01 18.53 -22.47
N TYR A 351 -4.11 17.59 -21.51
CA TYR A 351 -5.39 16.90 -21.28
C TYR A 351 -6.40 17.74 -20.46
N LEU A 352 -5.96 18.78 -19.76
CA LEU A 352 -6.82 19.67 -18.98
C LEU A 352 -7.09 21.03 -19.65
N ALA A 353 -6.65 21.25 -20.90
CA ALA A 353 -6.88 22.52 -21.59
C ALA A 353 -8.38 22.87 -21.66
N GLU A 354 -9.20 21.93 -22.17
CA GLU A 354 -10.66 22.08 -22.27
C GLU A 354 -11.33 22.20 -20.88
N ALA A 355 -10.81 21.49 -19.87
CA ALA A 355 -11.32 21.56 -18.51
C ALA A 355 -11.05 22.93 -17.87
N LEU A 356 -9.86 23.50 -18.09
CA LEU A 356 -9.48 24.81 -17.58
C LEU A 356 -10.33 25.91 -18.20
N GLU A 357 -10.52 25.89 -19.51
CA GLU A 357 -11.41 26.82 -20.21
C GLU A 357 -12.86 26.73 -19.71
N ARG A 358 -13.35 25.50 -19.47
CA ARG A 358 -14.70 25.26 -18.95
C ARG A 358 -14.90 25.72 -17.50
N LEU A 359 -13.89 25.53 -16.64
CA LEU A 359 -14.02 25.74 -15.19
C LEU A 359 -13.66 27.16 -14.75
N GLN A 360 -12.74 27.83 -15.43
CA GLN A 360 -12.30 29.19 -15.06
C GLN A 360 -13.42 30.23 -14.96
N PRO A 361 -14.42 30.29 -15.87
CA PRO A 361 -15.51 31.28 -15.79
C PRO A 361 -16.37 31.16 -14.52
N ASN A 362 -16.31 30.01 -13.84
CA ASN A 362 -17.04 29.76 -12.60
C ASN A 362 -16.25 30.16 -11.35
N VAL A 363 -15.08 30.80 -11.49
CA VAL A 363 -14.23 31.24 -10.38
C VAL A 363 -13.88 32.71 -10.54
N GLU A 364 -14.17 33.49 -9.50
CA GLU A 364 -13.83 34.91 -9.38
C GLU A 364 -12.74 35.08 -8.31
N GLY A 365 -11.84 36.04 -8.52
CA GLY A 365 -10.75 36.35 -7.58
C GLY A 365 -9.58 35.37 -7.58
N TYR A 366 -9.63 34.28 -8.35
CA TYR A 366 -8.54 33.31 -8.48
C TYR A 366 -8.38 32.82 -9.93
N GLN A 367 -7.13 32.76 -10.39
CA GLN A 367 -6.79 32.22 -11.71
C GLN A 367 -6.40 30.75 -11.55
N LEU A 368 -7.26 29.84 -12.03
CA LEU A 368 -6.98 28.41 -12.06
C LEU A 368 -5.80 28.11 -12.99
N THR A 369 -5.06 27.07 -12.62
CA THR A 369 -3.99 26.48 -13.43
C THR A 369 -4.28 25.00 -13.70
N SER A 370 -3.61 24.40 -14.70
CA SER A 370 -3.68 22.94 -14.92
C SER A 370 -3.24 22.14 -13.69
N GLN A 371 -2.32 22.67 -12.88
CA GLN A 371 -1.88 22.01 -11.65
C GLN A 371 -2.96 22.04 -10.55
N ASP A 372 -3.74 23.12 -10.46
CA ASP A 372 -4.90 23.17 -9.56
C ASP A 372 -5.92 22.10 -9.97
N LEU A 373 -6.17 21.92 -11.27
CA LEU A 373 -7.07 20.88 -11.77
C LEU A 373 -6.55 19.45 -11.52
N VAL A 374 -5.24 19.21 -11.62
CA VAL A 374 -4.64 17.92 -11.17
C VAL A 374 -4.90 17.73 -9.68
N SER A 375 -4.76 18.78 -8.87
CA SER A 375 -4.99 18.72 -7.42
C SER A 375 -6.46 18.43 -7.09
N MET A 376 -7.39 18.99 -7.87
CA MET A 376 -8.82 18.65 -7.79
C MET A 376 -9.10 17.17 -8.15
N GLN A 377 -8.44 16.62 -9.18
CA GLN A 377 -8.55 15.18 -9.50
C GLN A 377 -7.95 14.29 -8.40
N GLN A 378 -6.85 14.72 -7.78
CA GLN A 378 -6.29 14.04 -6.61
C GLN A 378 -7.23 14.13 -5.41
N LEU A 379 -7.89 15.27 -5.18
CA LEU A 379 -8.89 15.43 -4.12
C LEU A 379 -10.08 14.51 -4.35
N CYS A 380 -10.56 14.37 -5.59
CA CYS A 380 -11.58 13.36 -5.91
C CYS A 380 -11.18 11.97 -5.40
N ALA A 381 -9.97 11.50 -5.71
CA ALA A 381 -9.50 10.19 -5.25
C ALA A 381 -9.31 10.14 -3.73
N TYR A 382 -8.56 11.09 -3.16
CA TYR A 382 -8.19 11.08 -1.74
C TYR A 382 -9.36 11.32 -0.80
N GLU A 383 -10.26 12.26 -1.09
CA GLU A 383 -11.47 12.45 -0.30
C GLU A 383 -12.38 11.24 -0.41
N THR A 384 -12.55 10.64 -1.58
CA THR A 384 -13.42 9.46 -1.70
C THR A 384 -12.91 8.29 -0.85
N VAL A 385 -11.60 7.99 -0.87
CA VAL A 385 -11.04 6.89 -0.08
C VAL A 385 -10.85 7.22 1.41
N SER A 386 -11.02 8.48 1.82
CA SER A 386 -10.81 8.93 3.20
C SER A 386 -12.10 9.30 3.93
N LEU A 387 -12.99 10.00 3.24
CA LEU A 387 -14.25 10.56 3.74
C LEU A 387 -15.47 9.80 3.18
N GLY A 388 -15.26 8.88 2.24
CA GLY A 388 -16.28 8.05 1.62
C GLY A 388 -16.84 8.61 0.32
N TRP A 389 -16.64 9.90 0.00
CA TRP A 389 -17.09 10.54 -1.23
C TRP A 389 -16.35 11.88 -1.47
N SER A 390 -16.54 12.51 -2.63
CA SER A 390 -15.94 13.81 -2.96
C SER A 390 -16.73 14.58 -4.04
N ASP A 391 -17.02 15.85 -3.78
CA ASP A 391 -17.61 16.78 -4.77
C ASP A 391 -16.70 17.02 -5.98
N PHE A 392 -15.37 16.88 -5.82
CA PHE A 392 -14.43 17.13 -6.91
C PHE A 392 -14.57 16.13 -8.06
N CYS A 393 -15.12 14.94 -7.81
CA CYS A 393 -15.23 13.91 -8.84
C CYS A 393 -16.16 14.31 -9.99
N ASP A 394 -17.23 15.07 -9.69
CA ASP A 394 -18.23 15.45 -10.68
C ASP A 394 -17.78 16.59 -11.62
N LEU A 395 -16.64 17.22 -11.32
CA LEU A 395 -16.07 18.29 -12.15
C LEU A 395 -15.51 17.80 -13.48
N PHE A 396 -15.09 16.53 -13.54
CA PHE A 396 -14.27 16.02 -14.64
C PHE A 396 -15.05 15.07 -15.56
N THR A 397 -14.73 15.09 -16.85
CA THR A 397 -15.33 14.19 -17.85
C THR A 397 -14.59 12.84 -17.91
N LYS A 398 -15.16 11.85 -18.61
CA LYS A 398 -14.47 10.58 -18.90
C LYS A 398 -13.11 10.79 -19.55
N LYS A 399 -13.01 11.68 -20.55
CA LYS A 399 -11.78 12.00 -21.27
C LYS A 399 -10.72 12.60 -20.33
N GLU A 400 -11.14 13.45 -19.39
CA GLU A 400 -10.24 14.06 -18.41
C GLU A 400 -9.75 13.07 -17.36
N PHE A 401 -10.59 12.11 -16.94
CA PHE A 401 -10.14 11.01 -16.08
C PHE A 401 -9.24 10.02 -16.81
N GLN A 402 -9.47 9.76 -18.11
CA GLN A 402 -8.52 8.99 -18.93
C GLN A 402 -7.17 9.71 -19.02
N GLY A 403 -7.18 11.04 -19.17
CA GLY A 403 -5.98 11.87 -19.11
C GLY A 403 -5.26 11.82 -17.75
N PHE A 404 -6.03 11.76 -16.65
CA PHE A 404 -5.49 11.61 -15.29
C PHE A 404 -4.90 10.21 -15.03
N SER A 405 -5.54 9.16 -15.53
CA SER A 405 -4.96 7.82 -15.53
C SER A 405 -3.62 7.81 -16.26
N TYR A 406 -3.58 8.39 -17.46
CA TYR A 406 -2.35 8.47 -18.24
C TYR A 406 -1.29 9.38 -17.59
N TYR A 407 -1.71 10.42 -16.86
CA TYR A 407 -0.82 11.23 -16.03
C TYR A 407 -0.13 10.34 -14.98
N SER A 408 -0.87 9.45 -14.31
CA SER A 408 -0.29 8.47 -13.40
C SER A 408 0.64 7.49 -14.12
N ASP A 409 0.24 7.00 -15.30
CA ASP A 409 1.03 6.03 -16.08
C ASP A 409 2.38 6.63 -16.51
N LEU A 410 2.40 7.86 -17.01
CA LEU A 410 3.63 8.60 -17.32
C LEU A 410 4.52 8.78 -16.08
N THR A 411 3.93 9.13 -14.93
CA THR A 411 4.67 9.29 -13.68
C THR A 411 5.36 7.97 -13.31
N PHE A 412 4.62 6.86 -13.29
CA PHE A 412 5.15 5.58 -12.86
C PHE A 412 6.11 4.94 -13.86
N TRP A 413 5.83 5.04 -15.15
CA TRP A 413 6.72 4.56 -16.20
C TRP A 413 8.11 5.19 -16.09
N TYR A 414 8.17 6.53 -16.04
CA TYR A 414 9.43 7.27 -16.10
C TYR A 414 10.12 7.45 -14.74
N ALA A 415 9.40 7.38 -13.62
CA ALA A 415 10.01 7.52 -12.29
C ALA A 415 10.38 6.18 -11.65
N TYR A 416 9.53 5.15 -11.78
CA TYR A 416 9.59 3.98 -10.89
C TYR A 416 9.48 2.61 -11.60
N SER A 417 9.43 2.58 -12.92
CA SER A 417 9.25 1.35 -13.69
C SER A 417 10.14 1.30 -14.94
N PHE A 418 9.69 0.63 -16.00
CA PHE A 418 10.52 0.26 -17.16
C PHE A 418 11.28 1.42 -17.81
N GLY A 419 10.75 2.64 -17.78
CA GLY A 419 11.39 3.85 -18.30
C GLY A 419 12.33 4.59 -17.34
N SER A 420 12.42 4.14 -16.09
CA SER A 420 13.29 4.74 -15.07
C SER A 420 14.66 4.07 -15.09
N PRO A 421 15.76 4.84 -15.15
CA PRO A 421 17.10 4.28 -15.22
C PRO A 421 17.55 3.54 -13.96
N SER A 422 16.88 3.72 -12.82
CA SER A 422 17.26 3.02 -11.57
C SER A 422 16.27 1.93 -11.15
N ALA A 423 15.17 1.71 -11.88
CA ALA A 423 14.10 0.82 -11.42
C ALA A 423 14.54 -0.64 -11.26
N ALA A 424 15.36 -1.16 -12.17
CA ALA A 424 15.84 -2.54 -12.05
C ALA A 424 16.75 -2.72 -10.82
N ALA A 425 17.56 -1.71 -10.49
CA ALA A 425 18.39 -1.70 -9.28
C ALA A 425 17.55 -1.61 -8.00
N ILE A 426 16.54 -0.73 -7.98
CA ILE A 426 15.59 -0.59 -6.87
C ILE A 426 14.93 -1.95 -6.54
N GLY A 427 14.47 -2.70 -7.54
CA GLY A 427 13.84 -4.01 -7.31
C GLY A 427 14.83 -5.17 -7.03
N LYS A 428 16.13 -5.00 -7.29
CA LYS A 428 17.14 -6.08 -7.22
C LYS A 428 17.15 -6.81 -5.89
N GLY A 429 17.18 -6.07 -4.78
CA GLY A 429 17.31 -6.67 -3.44
C GLY A 429 16.17 -7.61 -3.07
N TRP A 430 14.91 -7.23 -3.34
CA TRP A 430 13.78 -8.11 -3.05
C TRP A 430 13.74 -9.34 -3.96
N VAL A 431 14.13 -9.20 -5.24
CA VAL A 431 14.17 -10.35 -6.15
C VAL A 431 15.31 -11.32 -5.79
N GLN A 432 16.44 -10.83 -5.28
CA GLN A 432 17.49 -11.68 -4.70
C GLN A 432 16.96 -12.47 -3.48
N GLU A 433 16.18 -11.84 -2.61
CA GLU A 433 15.52 -12.52 -1.49
C GLU A 433 14.50 -13.57 -1.95
N LEU A 434 13.71 -13.28 -2.98
CA LEU A 434 12.82 -14.26 -3.60
C LEU A 434 13.61 -15.47 -4.11
N VAL A 435 14.67 -15.25 -4.91
CA VAL A 435 15.52 -16.34 -5.43
C VAL A 435 16.16 -17.14 -4.31
N SER A 436 16.60 -16.50 -3.22
CA SER A 436 17.14 -17.18 -2.04
C SER A 436 16.12 -18.14 -1.40
N ARG A 437 14.86 -17.70 -1.23
CA ARG A 437 13.77 -18.55 -0.72
C ARG A 437 13.37 -19.67 -1.68
N LEU A 438 13.33 -19.40 -2.99
CA LEU A 438 12.99 -20.38 -4.03
C LEU A 438 14.05 -21.48 -4.14
N SER A 439 15.33 -21.10 -4.12
CA SER A 439 16.48 -22.02 -4.18
C SER A 439 16.88 -22.63 -2.84
N LYS A 440 16.27 -22.17 -1.74
CA LYS A 440 16.62 -22.51 -0.35
C LYS A 440 18.11 -22.29 -0.04
N THR A 441 18.71 -21.30 -0.67
CA THR A 441 20.14 -20.98 -0.54
C THR A 441 20.30 -19.58 0.06
N PRO A 442 21.03 -19.40 1.18
CA PRO A 442 21.26 -18.08 1.76
C PRO A 442 21.95 -17.11 0.80
N ILE A 443 21.67 -15.81 0.94
CA ILE A 443 22.36 -14.77 0.18
C ILE A 443 23.82 -14.68 0.66
N SER A 444 24.76 -14.82 -0.28
CA SER A 444 26.21 -14.68 -0.04
C SER A 444 26.72 -13.28 -0.31
N ASP A 445 26.17 -12.61 -1.34
CA ASP A 445 26.65 -11.33 -1.85
C ASP A 445 25.61 -10.23 -1.59
N TYR A 446 26.03 -9.21 -0.84
CA TYR A 446 25.18 -8.08 -0.42
C TYR A 446 25.47 -6.85 -1.28
N ASP A 447 25.21 -6.98 -2.59
CA ASP A 447 25.52 -5.99 -3.63
C ASP A 447 24.31 -5.12 -4.04
N SER A 448 23.32 -4.99 -3.13
CA SER A 448 22.06 -4.30 -3.37
C SER A 448 21.48 -3.72 -2.07
N SER A 449 20.16 -3.46 -2.04
CA SER A 449 19.42 -3.02 -0.85
C SER A 449 19.19 -4.11 0.21
N THR A 450 19.78 -5.30 0.05
CA THR A 450 19.73 -6.39 1.04
C THR A 450 20.45 -6.04 2.34
N ASN A 451 19.99 -6.61 3.45
CA ASN A 451 20.53 -6.38 4.78
C ASN A 451 21.18 -7.66 5.32
N SER A 452 22.51 -7.68 5.39
CA SER A 452 23.26 -8.87 5.77
C SER A 452 22.91 -9.42 7.15
N THR A 453 22.57 -8.57 8.12
CA THR A 453 22.20 -9.02 9.47
C THR A 453 20.85 -9.73 9.46
N LEU A 454 19.85 -9.20 8.75
CA LEU A 454 18.52 -9.79 8.68
C LEU A 454 18.48 -11.02 7.76
N ASN A 455 19.16 -10.96 6.61
CA ASN A 455 19.09 -12.00 5.59
C ASN A 455 19.95 -13.24 5.91
N SER A 456 21.01 -13.10 6.71
CA SER A 456 21.85 -14.24 7.14
C SER A 456 21.28 -14.99 8.35
N ASN A 457 20.32 -14.41 9.06
CA ASN A 457 19.75 -15.02 10.26
C ASN A 457 18.46 -15.80 9.93
N PRO A 458 18.43 -17.14 10.14
CA PRO A 458 17.29 -17.98 9.78
C PRO A 458 16.01 -17.68 10.60
N LYS A 459 16.11 -16.94 11.72
CA LYS A 459 14.93 -16.47 12.47
C LYS A 459 14.22 -15.31 11.78
N THR A 460 14.98 -14.40 11.17
CA THR A 460 14.43 -13.20 10.50
C THR A 460 14.25 -13.40 9.00
N PHE A 461 14.94 -14.37 8.41
CA PHE A 461 14.86 -14.73 7.00
C PHE A 461 14.91 -16.26 6.80
N PRO A 462 13.85 -16.98 7.20
CA PRO A 462 13.75 -18.41 6.96
C PRO A 462 13.62 -18.72 5.46
N LEU A 463 14.10 -19.89 5.03
CA LEU A 463 14.10 -20.34 3.63
C LEU A 463 13.19 -21.54 3.37
N ASP A 464 12.59 -22.13 4.41
CA ASP A 464 11.81 -23.37 4.34
C ASP A 464 10.31 -23.18 4.63
N GLN A 465 9.78 -21.96 4.55
CA GLN A 465 8.35 -21.70 4.79
C GLN A 465 7.50 -21.98 3.54
N PRO A 466 6.26 -22.47 3.72
CA PRO A 466 5.31 -22.67 2.62
C PRO A 466 4.60 -21.36 2.23
N ILE A 467 4.63 -20.35 3.09
CA ILE A 467 4.01 -19.03 2.89
C ILE A 467 5.04 -17.95 3.26
N TYR A 468 5.20 -16.95 2.40
CA TYR A 468 5.93 -15.71 2.70
C TYR A 468 5.04 -14.51 2.42
N VAL A 469 5.09 -13.50 3.29
CA VAL A 469 4.32 -12.26 3.11
C VAL A 469 5.22 -11.06 3.41
N ASP A 470 5.28 -10.14 2.45
CA ASP A 470 6.03 -8.89 2.53
C ASP A 470 5.11 -7.70 2.18
N ALA A 471 5.14 -6.65 2.99
CA ALA A 471 4.43 -5.39 2.74
C ALA A 471 5.40 -4.31 2.26
N THR A 472 5.08 -3.63 1.15
CA THR A 472 5.94 -2.62 0.52
C THR A 472 5.15 -1.44 -0.10
N HIS A 473 5.83 -0.58 -0.85
CA HIS A 473 5.26 0.59 -1.52
C HIS A 473 4.93 0.31 -3.00
N ASP A 474 4.09 1.18 -3.57
CA ASP A 474 3.77 1.20 -5.00
C ASP A 474 5.01 1.27 -5.88
N THR A 475 5.90 2.22 -5.59
CA THR A 475 7.13 2.45 -6.35
C THR A 475 8.03 1.21 -6.38
N VAL A 476 8.04 0.44 -5.28
CA VAL A 476 8.86 -0.76 -5.13
C VAL A 476 8.26 -1.92 -5.91
N ILE A 477 6.94 -2.15 -5.85
CA ILE A 477 6.28 -3.14 -6.72
C ILE A 477 6.52 -2.80 -8.19
N SER A 478 6.36 -1.53 -8.58
CA SER A 478 6.57 -1.07 -9.96
C SER A 478 8.01 -1.24 -10.45
N SER A 479 8.99 -1.26 -9.54
CA SER A 479 10.39 -1.55 -9.86
C SER A 479 10.68 -3.06 -9.86
N ILE A 480 10.08 -3.83 -8.95
CA ILE A 480 10.23 -5.29 -8.88
C ILE A 480 9.73 -5.97 -10.15
N VAL A 481 8.62 -5.52 -10.75
CA VAL A 481 8.14 -6.08 -12.04
C VAL A 481 9.15 -5.87 -13.19
N VAL A 482 10.00 -4.85 -13.10
CA VAL A 482 11.07 -4.58 -14.07
C VAL A 482 12.28 -5.48 -13.80
N THR A 483 12.66 -5.67 -12.54
CA THR A 483 13.73 -6.59 -12.15
C THR A 483 13.37 -8.04 -12.49
N LEU A 484 12.11 -8.45 -12.30
CA LEU A 484 11.56 -9.74 -12.73
C LEU A 484 11.44 -9.87 -14.26
N ASN A 485 11.74 -8.81 -15.00
CA ASN A 485 11.65 -8.74 -16.46
C ASN A 485 10.29 -9.17 -17.02
N LEU A 486 9.19 -8.69 -16.42
CA LEU A 486 7.83 -8.96 -16.87
C LEU A 486 7.46 -8.10 -18.09
N THR A 487 8.09 -8.39 -19.23
CA THR A 487 8.11 -7.55 -20.44
C THR A 487 6.75 -7.34 -21.10
N SER A 488 5.74 -8.16 -20.81
CA SER A 488 4.36 -7.96 -21.30
C SER A 488 3.76 -6.63 -20.81
N LEU A 489 4.18 -6.14 -19.64
CA LEU A 489 3.78 -4.85 -19.07
C LEU A 489 4.40 -3.64 -19.79
N ALA A 490 5.35 -3.89 -20.69
CA ALA A 490 6.11 -2.88 -21.44
C ALA A 490 6.13 -3.18 -22.95
N ALA A 491 5.20 -4.01 -23.43
CA ALA A 491 5.21 -4.52 -24.81
C ALA A 491 5.10 -3.42 -25.88
N GLU A 492 4.49 -2.27 -25.56
CA GLU A 492 4.42 -1.12 -26.46
C GLU A 492 5.72 -0.28 -26.52
N GLY A 493 6.65 -0.53 -25.60
CA GLY A 493 7.82 0.31 -25.38
C GLY A 493 7.50 1.59 -24.60
N PRO A 494 8.34 2.63 -24.73
CA PRO A 494 8.22 3.85 -23.93
C PRO A 494 6.94 4.64 -24.22
N LEU A 495 6.27 5.08 -23.16
CA LEU A 495 5.00 5.80 -23.24
C LEU A 495 5.13 7.16 -23.95
N PRO A 496 4.31 7.46 -24.98
CA PRO A 496 4.33 8.77 -25.62
C PRO A 496 3.91 9.90 -24.67
N THR A 497 4.67 11.00 -24.63
CA THR A 497 4.43 12.08 -23.64
C THR A 497 3.48 13.18 -24.10
N ARG A 498 2.86 13.03 -25.29
CA ARG A 498 1.99 14.05 -25.92
C ARG A 498 0.61 13.56 -26.31
N PHE A 499 0.35 12.25 -26.23
CA PHE A 499 -0.93 11.64 -26.56
C PHE A 499 -1.07 10.30 -25.84
N ILE A 500 -2.30 9.83 -25.63
CA ILE A 500 -2.56 8.48 -25.12
C ILE A 500 -2.49 7.51 -26.31
N PRO A 501 -1.67 6.44 -26.26
CA PRO A 501 -1.57 5.48 -27.36
C PRO A 501 -2.87 4.68 -27.51
N LYS A 502 -3.18 4.24 -28.74
CA LYS A 502 -4.40 3.45 -29.02
C LYS A 502 -4.39 2.07 -28.35
N LYS A 503 -3.21 1.50 -28.18
CA LYS A 503 -2.96 0.25 -27.47
C LYS A 503 -1.92 0.57 -26.42
N GLN A 504 -2.24 0.30 -25.16
CA GLN A 504 -1.39 0.54 -24.02
C GLN A 504 -1.22 -0.78 -23.24
N SER A 505 0.02 -1.06 -22.86
CA SER A 505 0.44 -2.24 -22.10
C SER A 505 0.74 -1.91 -20.65
N PHE A 506 1.19 -0.68 -20.37
CA PHE A 506 1.54 -0.26 -19.03
C PHE A 506 0.42 0.54 -18.39
N TYR A 507 -0.22 0.03 -17.33
CA TYR A 507 -1.17 0.81 -16.52
C TYR A 507 -0.76 0.77 -15.05
N SER A 508 -0.49 1.94 -14.48
CA SER A 508 -0.15 2.09 -13.06
C SER A 508 -1.28 1.58 -12.13
N SER A 509 -2.54 1.76 -12.53
CA SER A 509 -3.72 1.23 -11.83
C SER A 509 -3.85 -0.30 -11.85
N GLN A 510 -3.16 -0.98 -12.77
CA GLN A 510 -3.13 -2.45 -12.87
C GLN A 510 -1.88 -3.06 -12.22
N ILE A 511 -0.83 -2.25 -11.97
CA ILE A 511 0.42 -2.72 -11.39
C ILE A 511 0.45 -2.45 -9.88
N SER A 512 0.22 -1.19 -9.48
CA SER A 512 0.39 -0.76 -8.09
C SER A 512 -0.76 0.12 -7.56
N PRO A 513 -2.05 -0.23 -7.73
CA PRO A 513 -3.15 0.43 -7.02
C PRO A 513 -3.02 0.32 -5.49
N PHE A 514 -3.85 1.02 -4.70
CA PHE A 514 -3.89 0.82 -3.25
C PHE A 514 -4.24 -0.63 -2.92
N ALA A 515 -3.52 -1.26 -1.99
CA ALA A 515 -3.60 -2.70 -1.66
C ALA A 515 -3.30 -3.65 -2.83
N ALA A 516 -2.54 -3.18 -3.84
CA ALA A 516 -2.01 -4.04 -4.88
C ALA A 516 -1.26 -5.25 -4.31
N ASN A 517 -1.23 -6.34 -5.05
CA ASN A 517 -0.48 -7.53 -4.68
C ASN A 517 0.15 -8.23 -5.88
N LEU A 518 1.36 -8.74 -5.67
CA LEU A 518 2.07 -9.67 -6.53
C LEU A 518 2.19 -11.00 -5.79
N GLN A 519 1.58 -12.04 -6.34
CA GLN A 519 1.60 -13.39 -5.79
C GLN A 519 2.53 -14.26 -6.63
N THR A 520 3.40 -15.04 -5.99
CA THR A 520 4.20 -16.08 -6.64
C THR A 520 3.67 -17.43 -6.22
N GLN A 521 3.28 -18.26 -7.18
CA GLN A 521 2.86 -19.64 -6.93
C GLN A 521 3.96 -20.59 -7.40
N VAL A 522 4.44 -21.45 -6.50
CA VAL A 522 5.30 -22.58 -6.84
C VAL A 522 4.47 -23.85 -6.75
N VAL A 523 4.41 -24.60 -7.84
CA VAL A 523 3.61 -25.81 -7.99
C VAL A 523 4.48 -26.96 -8.46
N GLU A 524 4.04 -28.18 -8.19
CA GLU A 524 4.61 -29.40 -8.77
C GLU A 524 3.55 -30.00 -9.70
N CYS A 525 3.83 -30.06 -11.00
CA CYS A 525 2.94 -30.61 -12.02
C CYS A 525 3.68 -31.72 -12.74
N ASP A 526 3.11 -32.93 -12.77
CA ASP A 526 3.70 -34.08 -13.50
C ASP A 526 5.17 -34.37 -13.12
N GLY A 527 5.55 -34.14 -11.86
CA GLY A 527 6.90 -34.34 -11.34
C GLY A 527 7.89 -33.19 -11.61
N GLU A 528 7.47 -32.10 -12.24
CA GLU A 528 8.27 -30.89 -12.46
C GLU A 528 7.81 -29.73 -11.55
N GLU A 529 8.77 -29.05 -10.90
CA GLU A 529 8.47 -27.80 -10.19
C GLU A 529 8.39 -26.63 -11.16
N LYS A 530 7.26 -25.91 -11.10
CA LYS A 530 6.95 -24.75 -11.94
C LYS A 530 6.60 -23.55 -11.07
N ILE A 531 6.80 -22.36 -11.62
CA ILE A 531 6.54 -21.08 -10.98
C ILE A 531 5.74 -20.19 -11.91
N ARG A 532 4.83 -19.40 -11.35
CA ARG A 532 4.19 -18.29 -12.04
C ARG A 532 3.97 -17.10 -11.10
N PHE A 533 3.72 -15.94 -11.71
CA PHE A 533 3.36 -14.72 -11.00
C PHE A 533 1.93 -14.31 -11.34
N LEU A 534 1.16 -13.93 -10.33
CA LEU A 534 -0.16 -13.30 -10.46
C LEU A 534 -0.06 -11.86 -9.96
N LEU A 535 -0.29 -10.88 -10.82
CA LEU A 535 -0.32 -9.47 -10.46
C LEU A 535 -1.78 -9.03 -10.35
N ASN A 536 -2.20 -8.67 -9.14
CA ASN A 536 -3.59 -8.34 -8.83
C ASN A 536 -4.57 -9.40 -9.34
N ASP A 537 -4.27 -10.67 -9.03
CA ASP A 537 -4.99 -11.89 -9.44
C ASP A 537 -4.95 -12.27 -10.93
N SER A 538 -4.22 -11.54 -11.78
CA SER A 538 -4.07 -11.89 -13.20
C SER A 538 -2.71 -12.52 -13.50
N PRO A 539 -2.65 -13.72 -14.14
CA PRO A 539 -1.39 -14.35 -14.52
C PRO A 539 -0.56 -13.50 -15.48
N VAL A 540 0.76 -13.44 -15.25
CA VAL A 540 1.70 -12.68 -16.08
C VAL A 540 2.60 -13.64 -16.88
N PRO A 541 2.75 -13.46 -18.21
CA PRO A 541 3.72 -14.22 -19.00
C PRO A 541 5.15 -14.02 -18.50
N LEU A 542 5.95 -15.10 -18.48
CA LEU A 542 7.37 -15.06 -18.08
C LEU A 542 8.33 -15.07 -19.26
N THR A 543 7.85 -14.70 -20.45
CA THR A 543 8.61 -14.75 -21.72
C THR A 543 9.77 -13.75 -21.77
N GLY A 544 9.79 -12.75 -20.88
CA GLY A 544 10.95 -11.89 -20.68
C GLY A 544 12.11 -12.60 -19.97
N LEU A 545 11.85 -13.68 -19.22
CA LEU A 545 12.90 -14.46 -18.59
C LEU A 545 13.52 -15.42 -19.62
N ARG A 546 14.83 -15.27 -19.85
CA ARG A 546 15.61 -16.16 -20.70
C ARG A 546 15.34 -17.64 -20.37
N GLY A 547 14.94 -18.41 -21.39
CA GLY A 547 14.66 -19.84 -21.27
C GLY A 547 13.20 -20.19 -21.01
N CYS A 548 12.39 -19.26 -20.51
CA CYS A 548 10.95 -19.45 -20.38
C CYS A 548 10.28 -19.31 -21.75
N LYS A 549 9.42 -20.29 -22.09
CA LYS A 549 8.63 -20.29 -23.33
C LYS A 549 7.24 -19.72 -23.07
N ASP A 550 6.48 -19.49 -24.13
CA ASP A 550 5.06 -19.19 -24.01
C ASP A 550 4.34 -20.33 -23.29
N ASP A 551 3.54 -19.99 -22.28
CA ASP A 551 2.71 -20.91 -21.52
C ASP A 551 1.34 -20.24 -21.28
N GLU A 552 0.26 -20.96 -21.58
CA GLU A 552 -1.10 -20.39 -21.54
C GLU A 552 -1.54 -19.97 -20.13
N GLN A 553 -0.92 -20.51 -19.09
CA GLN A 553 -1.23 -20.24 -17.69
C GLN A 553 -0.15 -19.39 -16.99
N GLY A 554 0.87 -18.95 -17.74
CA GLY A 554 1.98 -18.13 -17.27
C GLY A 554 3.03 -18.88 -16.46
N PHE A 555 3.10 -20.21 -16.57
CA PHE A 555 4.11 -21.02 -15.88
C PHE A 555 5.45 -21.03 -16.61
N CYS A 556 6.53 -21.14 -15.84
CA CYS A 556 7.85 -21.54 -16.30
C CYS A 556 8.45 -22.56 -15.33
N SER A 557 9.42 -23.36 -15.80
CA SER A 557 10.19 -24.25 -14.92
C SER A 557 10.87 -23.43 -13.81
N LEU A 558 10.85 -23.93 -12.58
CA LEU A 558 11.42 -23.24 -11.44
C LEU A 558 12.94 -23.04 -11.59
N SER A 559 13.64 -24.07 -12.04
CA SER A 559 15.10 -24.02 -12.27
C SER A 559 15.46 -22.98 -13.33
N THR A 560 14.79 -23.02 -14.49
CA THR A 560 14.97 -22.02 -15.57
C THR A 560 14.72 -20.60 -15.07
N THR A 561 13.68 -20.40 -14.26
CA THR A 561 13.36 -19.09 -13.67
C THR A 561 14.47 -18.59 -12.76
N ILE A 562 14.97 -19.44 -11.85
CA ILE A 562 16.09 -19.11 -10.95
C ILE A 562 17.36 -18.79 -11.74
N GLU A 563 17.71 -19.60 -12.73
CA GLU A 563 18.88 -19.37 -13.60
C GLU A 563 18.76 -18.04 -14.35
N SER A 564 17.58 -17.75 -14.90
CA SER A 564 17.30 -16.51 -15.62
C SER A 564 17.42 -15.28 -14.73
N LEU A 565 16.84 -15.33 -13.52
CA LEU A 565 16.93 -14.24 -12.55
C LEU A 565 18.38 -14.03 -12.06
N ASN A 566 19.14 -15.10 -11.86
CA ASN A 566 20.56 -14.99 -11.53
C ASN A 566 21.39 -14.33 -12.65
N GLN A 567 21.06 -14.58 -13.93
CA GLN A 567 21.67 -13.84 -15.04
C GLN A 567 21.24 -12.38 -15.04
N ARG A 568 19.95 -12.11 -14.79
CA ARG A 568 19.42 -10.76 -14.69
C ARG A 568 20.10 -9.93 -13.59
N PHE A 569 20.48 -10.53 -12.47
CA PHE A 569 21.25 -9.84 -11.42
C PHE A 569 22.64 -9.39 -11.88
N LYS A 570 23.29 -10.14 -12.78
CA LYS A 570 24.60 -9.78 -13.34
C LYS A 570 24.50 -8.65 -14.34
N GLU A 571 23.34 -8.50 -14.98
CA GLU A 571 23.07 -7.33 -15.81
C GLU A 571 22.94 -6.10 -14.93
N ILE A 572 22.25 -6.17 -13.78
CA ILE A 572 21.96 -5.01 -12.93
C ILE A 572 23.14 -4.66 -12.01
N ASP A 573 23.91 -3.65 -12.39
CA ASP A 573 24.91 -3.02 -11.53
C ASP A 573 24.24 -2.01 -10.60
N TYR A 574 23.91 -2.46 -9.39
CA TYR A 574 23.26 -1.60 -8.38
C TYR A 574 24.09 -0.36 -8.06
N SER A 575 25.42 -0.49 -7.98
CA SER A 575 26.29 0.62 -7.61
C SER A 575 26.29 1.70 -8.70
N TYR A 576 26.43 1.28 -9.95
CA TYR A 576 26.38 2.17 -11.11
C TYR A 576 24.98 2.79 -11.29
N ASP A 577 23.95 1.95 -11.39
CA ASP A 577 22.58 2.37 -11.70
C ASP A 577 22.02 3.36 -10.64
N CYS A 578 22.44 3.23 -9.37
CA CYS A 578 21.98 4.07 -8.25
C CYS A 578 22.85 5.28 -7.90
N ASN A 579 24.17 5.23 -8.14
CA ASN A 579 25.11 6.25 -7.65
C ASN A 579 25.86 6.98 -8.76
N HIS A 580 25.93 6.43 -9.97
CA HIS A 580 26.62 7.11 -11.06
C HIS A 580 25.76 8.23 -11.64
N ASN A 581 26.39 9.36 -11.99
CA ASN A 581 25.69 10.43 -12.68
C ASN A 581 25.66 10.10 -14.18
N TYR A 582 24.48 9.89 -14.74
CA TYR A 582 24.28 9.70 -16.17
C TYR A 582 23.41 10.82 -16.73
N ASP A 583 23.84 11.41 -17.86
CA ASP A 583 23.11 12.46 -18.57
C ASP A 583 21.93 11.85 -19.37
N TYR A 584 21.01 11.17 -18.68
CA TYR A 584 19.84 10.57 -19.29
C TYR A 584 18.64 11.51 -19.24
N VAL A 585 18.15 11.87 -20.42
CA VAL A 585 16.86 12.56 -20.60
C VAL A 585 16.05 11.76 -21.62
N PRO A 586 14.92 11.14 -21.24
CA PRO A 586 14.02 10.51 -22.18
C PRO A 586 13.58 11.50 -23.26
N PRO A 587 13.53 11.06 -24.52
CA PRO A 587 13.09 11.89 -25.63
C PRO A 587 11.67 12.42 -25.40
N ILE A 588 11.50 13.74 -25.54
CA ILE A 588 10.18 14.39 -25.47
C ILE A 588 9.40 14.04 -26.74
N GLY A 589 8.60 12.97 -26.68
CA GLY A 589 7.79 12.48 -27.80
C GLY A 589 7.62 10.95 -27.83
N GLY A 590 8.31 10.22 -26.95
CA GLY A 590 8.35 8.76 -26.94
C GLY A 590 9.75 8.25 -27.28
N GLY A 591 10.09 7.06 -26.77
CA GLY A 591 11.45 6.47 -26.77
C GLY A 591 12.12 6.48 -25.40
N GLY A 592 13.29 5.85 -25.28
CA GLY A 592 14.05 5.73 -24.03
C GLY A 592 14.16 4.30 -23.51
N ILE A 593 14.41 4.20 -22.20
CA ILE A 593 14.67 2.95 -21.49
C ILE A 593 13.40 2.09 -21.44
N VAL A 594 13.56 0.77 -21.54
CA VAL A 594 12.49 -0.22 -21.34
C VAL A 594 12.91 -1.35 -20.40
N ASN A 595 14.14 -1.36 -19.92
CA ASN A 595 14.71 -2.41 -19.09
C ASN A 595 15.01 -1.95 -17.66
N GLY A 596 14.62 -0.73 -17.29
CA GLY A 596 14.83 -0.15 -15.96
C GLY A 596 16.27 0.19 -15.60
N ARG A 597 17.15 0.38 -16.60
CA ARG A 597 18.59 0.59 -16.42
C ARG A 597 19.08 1.80 -17.21
N PRO A 598 20.12 2.53 -16.76
CA PRO A 598 20.66 3.64 -17.54
C PRO A 598 21.17 3.16 -18.90
N PRO A 599 21.17 4.01 -19.94
CA PRO A 599 21.84 3.69 -21.20
C PRO A 599 23.33 3.48 -20.93
N VAL A 600 23.88 2.39 -21.46
CA VAL A 600 25.32 2.05 -21.38
C VAL A 600 26.06 2.62 -22.57
#